data_AF-A0A6B3C583-F1
#
_entry.id   AF-A0A6B3C583-F1
#
_cell.length_a   1.000
_cell.length_b   1.000
_cell.length_c   1.000
_cell.angle_alpha   90.00
_cell.angle_beta   90.00
_cell.angle_gamma   90.00
#
_symmetry.space_group_name_H-M   'P 1'
#
loop_
_entity.id
_entity.type
_entity.pdbx_description
1 polymer ?
#
loop_
_entity_poly.entity_id
_entity_poly.type
_entity_poly.pdbx_seq_one_letter_code
_entity_poly.pdbx_strand_id
1 'polypeptide(L)'
;MSPAPDTPDPRNPGTGRVLRYLESRKNVTGSLCGSAGLALTFMGMVGWYWPVVVAGLYVVGALLTPPERPSLPDFSTQLTHLTDDFAELRKYLAEVDMPPAAAGRLAELIELLSALLDPGWIAELLAYDPDSVHLLSRVVRQEIPEAADAFVRTRWWNRLAPGTEPPERHLERQLSLLRDEADQVTASLRAAEAHRQESLTRYLKDRDQ
;
A
#
# COMPACT_ATOMS: atom_id res chain seq x y z
N MET A 1 3.92 57.48 -12.66
CA MET A 1 5.14 57.21 -11.87
C MET A 1 4.92 55.88 -11.17
N SER A 2 5.21 54.77 -11.84
CA SER A 2 5.01 53.40 -11.34
C SER A 2 6.37 52.81 -10.94
N PRO A 3 6.53 52.15 -9.78
CA PRO A 3 7.73 51.41 -9.48
C PRO A 3 7.75 50.07 -10.22
N ALA A 4 8.93 49.69 -10.71
CA ALA A 4 9.22 48.44 -11.40
C ALA A 4 9.20 47.23 -10.44
N PRO A 5 8.94 46.01 -10.94
CA PRO A 5 9.03 44.79 -10.14
C PRO A 5 10.49 44.44 -9.83
N ASP A 6 10.74 44.09 -8.56
CA ASP A 6 12.00 43.51 -8.07
C ASP A 6 12.42 42.30 -8.92
N THR A 7 13.67 42.34 -9.39
CA THR A 7 14.35 41.21 -10.01
C THR A 7 15.10 40.44 -8.92
N PRO A 8 14.91 39.13 -8.76
CA PRO A 8 15.65 38.36 -7.76
C PRO A 8 17.14 38.23 -8.12
N ASP A 9 18.00 38.52 -7.13
CA ASP A 9 19.48 38.42 -7.14
C ASP A 9 19.96 36.98 -7.43
N PRO A 10 20.81 36.73 -8.45
CA PRO A 10 21.26 35.41 -8.86
C PRO A 10 22.47 34.91 -8.04
N ARG A 11 22.44 35.05 -6.72
CA ARG A 11 23.53 34.56 -5.85
C ARG A 11 23.21 33.20 -5.25
N ASN A 12 23.54 32.20 -6.06
CA ASN A 12 24.06 30.88 -5.68
C ASN A 12 23.04 29.74 -5.36
N PRO A 13 22.28 29.25 -6.36
CA PRO A 13 21.46 28.03 -6.25
C PRO A 13 22.27 26.72 -6.25
N GLY A 14 23.60 26.79 -6.37
CA GLY A 14 24.49 25.62 -6.45
C GLY A 14 24.75 24.98 -5.08
N THR A 15 24.93 25.79 -4.05
CA THR A 15 25.42 25.33 -2.74
C THR A 15 24.41 24.42 -2.03
N GLY A 16 23.10 24.72 -2.12
CA GLY A 16 22.05 23.91 -1.50
C GLY A 16 21.81 22.55 -2.17
N ARG A 17 22.09 22.44 -3.47
CA ARG A 17 21.95 21.18 -4.22
C ARG A 17 23.12 20.24 -3.94
N VAL A 18 24.32 20.79 -3.76
CA VAL A 18 25.54 20.05 -3.41
C VAL A 18 25.51 19.61 -1.93
N LEU A 19 25.04 20.45 -1.00
CA LEU A 19 24.83 20.03 0.39
C LEU A 19 23.78 18.92 0.52
N ARG A 20 22.66 19.02 -0.21
CA ARG A 20 21.62 17.99 -0.23
C ARG A 20 22.09 16.67 -0.90
N TYR A 21 23.10 16.75 -1.76
CA TYR A 21 23.77 15.57 -2.32
C TYR A 21 24.75 14.92 -1.31
N LEU A 22 25.31 15.71 -0.39
CA LEU A 22 26.19 15.27 0.69
C LEU A 22 25.42 14.73 1.92
N GLU A 23 24.22 15.24 2.19
CA GLU A 23 23.37 14.80 3.29
C GLU A 23 22.56 13.53 2.98
N SER A 24 22.53 13.13 1.70
CA SER A 24 22.08 11.80 1.29
C SER A 24 23.11 10.77 1.78
N ARG A 25 22.69 9.91 2.73
CA ARG A 25 23.45 8.77 3.29
C ARG A 25 24.15 7.87 2.26
N LYS A 26 23.91 8.07 0.96
CA LYS A 26 24.58 7.42 -0.17
C LYS A 26 26.01 7.93 -0.45
N ASN A 27 26.39 9.14 -0.03
CA ASN A 27 27.75 9.65 -0.31
C ASN A 27 28.80 9.26 0.75
N VAL A 28 28.38 8.79 1.93
CA VAL A 28 29.30 8.35 3.01
C VAL A 28 29.97 7.03 2.64
N THR A 29 29.25 6.10 2.01
CA THR A 29 29.78 4.80 1.57
C THR A 29 30.69 4.93 0.34
N GLY A 30 30.37 5.87 -0.57
CA GLY A 30 31.22 6.19 -1.72
C GLY A 30 32.53 6.88 -1.30
N SER A 31 32.48 7.78 -0.31
CA SER A 31 33.65 8.50 0.20
C SER A 31 34.59 7.61 1.03
N LEU A 32 34.06 6.62 1.77
CA LEU A 32 34.86 5.57 2.45
C LEU A 32 35.56 4.62 1.45
N CYS A 33 34.90 4.27 0.35
CA CYS A 33 35.50 3.44 -0.70
C CYS A 33 36.56 4.21 -1.51
N GLY A 34 36.33 5.50 -1.77
CA GLY A 34 37.29 6.39 -2.42
C GLY A 34 38.53 6.69 -1.56
N SER A 35 38.38 6.80 -0.24
CA SER A 35 39.51 7.00 0.68
C SER A 35 40.33 5.72 0.93
N ALA A 36 39.72 4.53 0.87
CA ALA A 36 40.45 3.26 0.84
C ALA A 36 41.24 3.06 -0.46
N GLY A 37 40.68 3.49 -1.60
CA GLY A 37 41.40 3.52 -2.89
C GLY A 37 42.58 4.50 -2.90
N LEU A 38 42.43 5.67 -2.27
CA LEU A 38 43.53 6.64 -2.08
C LEU A 38 44.60 6.15 -1.10
N ALA A 39 44.23 5.46 -0.02
CA ALA A 39 45.19 4.86 0.92
C ALA A 39 46.03 3.75 0.25
N LEU A 40 45.45 3.01 -0.69
CA LEU A 40 46.16 2.00 -1.48
C LEU A 40 47.17 2.60 -2.46
N THR A 41 46.86 3.74 -3.10
CA THR A 41 47.81 4.43 -3.99
C THR A 41 48.98 5.05 -3.23
N PHE A 42 48.79 5.47 -1.97
CA PHE A 42 49.87 5.98 -1.12
C PHE A 42 50.82 4.90 -0.56
N MET A 43 50.44 3.62 -0.54
CA MET A 43 51.27 2.53 -0.01
C MET A 43 52.39 2.07 -0.98
N GLY A 44 52.46 2.62 -2.20
CA GLY A 44 53.61 2.47 -3.10
C GLY A 44 53.95 1.04 -3.53
N MET A 45 53.00 0.10 -3.48
CA MET A 45 53.28 -1.33 -3.56
C MET A 45 52.62 -2.04 -4.76
N VAL A 46 52.38 -1.35 -5.87
CA VAL A 46 51.76 -1.98 -7.05
C VAL A 46 52.50 -1.55 -8.31
N GLY A 47 53.29 -2.48 -8.87
CA GLY A 47 53.80 -2.39 -10.24
C GLY A 47 52.69 -2.60 -11.28
N TRP A 48 53.00 -3.24 -12.41
CA TRP A 48 52.12 -3.45 -13.57
C TRP A 48 50.75 -4.14 -13.30
N TYR A 49 50.52 -4.70 -12.11
CA TYR A 49 49.31 -5.48 -11.78
C TYR A 49 48.10 -4.65 -11.31
N TRP A 50 48.20 -3.33 -11.24
CA TRP A 50 47.09 -2.45 -10.84
C TRP A 50 45.78 -2.63 -11.64
N PRO A 51 45.77 -2.92 -12.97
CA PRO A 51 44.53 -3.08 -13.72
C PRO A 51 43.72 -4.31 -13.27
N VAL A 52 44.41 -5.38 -12.83
CA VAL A 52 43.78 -6.63 -12.36
C VAL A 52 43.09 -6.41 -11.02
N VAL A 53 43.69 -5.60 -10.13
CA VAL A 53 43.08 -5.22 -8.85
C VAL A 53 41.85 -4.36 -9.08
N VAL A 54 41.92 -3.38 -9.99
CA VAL A 54 40.77 -2.53 -10.34
C VAL A 54 39.64 -3.33 -10.97
N ALA A 55 39.97 -4.25 -11.89
CA ALA A 55 38.97 -5.14 -12.50
C ALA A 55 38.31 -6.06 -11.47
N GLY A 56 39.10 -6.64 -10.55
CA GLY A 56 38.59 -7.44 -9.44
C GLY A 56 37.66 -6.64 -8.51
N LEU A 57 38.06 -5.42 -8.14
CA LEU A 57 37.24 -4.54 -7.30
C LEU A 57 35.95 -4.11 -8.00
N TYR A 58 35.98 -3.86 -9.31
CA TYR A 58 34.80 -3.48 -10.08
C TYR A 58 33.80 -4.64 -10.17
N VAL A 59 34.28 -5.87 -10.37
CA VAL A 59 33.44 -7.08 -10.38
C VAL A 59 32.83 -7.34 -9.00
N VAL A 60 33.62 -7.20 -7.93
CA VAL A 60 33.13 -7.32 -6.55
C VAL A 60 32.12 -6.22 -6.24
N GLY A 61 32.38 -4.97 -6.66
CA GLY A 61 31.46 -3.85 -6.52
C GLY A 61 30.14 -4.06 -7.27
N ALA A 62 30.20 -4.62 -8.48
CA ALA A 62 29.00 -4.96 -9.26
C ALA A 62 28.17 -6.08 -8.58
N LEU A 63 28.82 -7.07 -7.96
CA LEU A 63 28.17 -8.14 -7.20
C LEU A 63 27.59 -7.67 -5.85
N LEU A 64 28.19 -6.65 -5.24
CA LEU A 64 27.70 -6.01 -4.02
C LEU A 64 26.65 -4.92 -4.29
N THR A 65 26.41 -4.57 -5.56
CA THR A 65 25.35 -3.64 -5.91
C THR A 65 24.01 -4.34 -5.67
N PRO A 66 23.16 -3.86 -4.73
CA PRO A 66 21.89 -4.51 -4.45
C PRO A 66 21.07 -4.57 -5.74
N PRO A 67 20.48 -5.73 -6.09
CA PRO A 67 19.67 -5.83 -7.29
C PRO A 67 18.59 -4.76 -7.26
N GLU A 68 18.40 -4.08 -8.39
CA GLU A 68 17.35 -3.10 -8.59
C GLU A 68 16.02 -3.76 -8.19
N ARG A 69 15.37 -3.20 -7.16
CA ARG A 69 14.07 -3.73 -6.74
C ARG A 69 13.13 -3.59 -7.94
N PRO A 70 12.40 -4.66 -8.33
CA PRO A 70 11.40 -4.55 -9.37
C PRO A 70 10.44 -3.40 -9.02
N SER A 71 10.03 -2.65 -10.04
CA SER A 71 9.04 -1.59 -9.89
C SER A 71 7.82 -2.16 -9.17
N LEU A 72 7.35 -1.43 -8.14
CA LEU A 72 6.15 -1.82 -7.39
C LEU A 72 4.99 -2.02 -8.38
N PRO A 73 4.21 -3.11 -8.28
CA PRO A 73 3.02 -3.32 -9.09
C PRO A 73 2.05 -2.13 -9.01
N ASP A 74 1.32 -1.87 -10.09
CA ASP A 74 0.32 -0.80 -10.11
C ASP A 74 -1.00 -1.27 -9.46
N PHE A 75 -1.11 -1.09 -8.15
CA PHE A 75 -2.28 -1.49 -7.36
C PHE A 75 -3.55 -0.68 -7.68
N SER A 76 -3.45 0.45 -8.39
CA SER A 76 -4.62 1.23 -8.83
C SER A 76 -5.47 0.46 -9.85
N THR A 77 -4.82 -0.31 -10.71
CA THR A 77 -5.51 -1.20 -11.66
C THR A 77 -6.25 -2.33 -10.93
N GLN A 78 -5.62 -2.92 -9.91
CA GLN A 78 -6.23 -3.97 -9.10
C GLN A 78 -7.44 -3.45 -8.32
N LEU A 79 -7.38 -2.22 -7.80
CA LEU A 79 -8.52 -1.57 -7.15
C LEU A 79 -9.67 -1.30 -8.12
N THR A 80 -9.36 -0.91 -9.36
CA THR A 80 -10.39 -0.72 -10.41
C THR A 80 -11.11 -2.03 -10.71
N HIS A 81 -10.36 -3.12 -10.89
CA HIS A 81 -10.94 -4.45 -11.05
C HIS A 81 -11.80 -4.87 -9.86
N LEU A 82 -11.34 -4.59 -8.64
CA LEU A 82 -12.10 -4.87 -7.42
C LEU A 82 -13.43 -4.11 -7.37
N THR A 83 -13.45 -2.85 -7.79
CA THR A 83 -14.68 -2.05 -7.87
C THR A 83 -15.67 -2.64 -8.89
N ASP A 84 -15.16 -3.13 -10.02
CA ASP A 84 -15.98 -3.82 -11.03
C ASP A 84 -16.56 -5.14 -10.48
N ASP A 85 -15.74 -5.98 -9.84
CA ASP A 85 -16.23 -7.23 -9.23
C ASP A 85 -17.27 -6.96 -8.15
N PHE A 86 -17.08 -5.91 -7.35
CA PHE A 86 -18.03 -5.51 -6.33
C PHE A 86 -19.37 -5.09 -6.96
N ALA A 87 -19.34 -4.42 -8.11
CA ALA A 87 -20.55 -4.10 -8.86
C ALA A 87 -21.27 -5.35 -9.38
N GLU A 88 -20.54 -6.37 -9.83
CA GLU A 88 -21.11 -7.67 -10.21
C GLU A 88 -21.68 -8.43 -9.01
N LEU A 89 -20.94 -8.47 -7.90
CA LEU A 89 -21.38 -9.10 -6.66
C LEU A 89 -22.72 -8.54 -6.18
N ARG A 90 -22.89 -7.22 -6.20
CA ARG A 90 -24.16 -6.58 -5.82
C ARG A 90 -25.33 -7.03 -6.68
N LYS A 91 -25.11 -7.23 -7.99
CA LYS A 91 -26.17 -7.74 -8.90
C LYS A 91 -26.52 -9.18 -8.53
N TYR A 92 -25.52 -10.04 -8.34
CA TYR A 92 -25.73 -11.43 -7.92
C TYR A 92 -26.52 -11.50 -6.60
N LEU A 93 -26.11 -10.73 -5.59
CA LEU A 93 -26.76 -10.73 -4.28
C LEU A 93 -28.20 -10.19 -4.31
N ALA A 94 -28.52 -9.30 -5.25
CA ALA A 94 -29.89 -8.81 -5.43
C ALA A 94 -30.85 -9.89 -5.97
N GLU A 95 -30.33 -10.93 -6.64
CA GLU A 95 -31.12 -12.06 -7.12
C GLU A 95 -31.34 -13.14 -6.04
N VAL A 96 -30.55 -13.13 -4.97
CA VAL A 96 -30.64 -14.13 -3.89
C VAL A 96 -31.75 -13.76 -2.89
N ASP A 97 -32.70 -14.68 -2.67
CA ASP A 97 -33.76 -14.51 -1.67
C ASP A 97 -33.21 -14.65 -0.24
N MET A 98 -32.82 -13.50 0.34
CA MET A 98 -32.31 -13.41 1.70
C MET A 98 -33.41 -13.10 2.73
N PRO A 99 -33.37 -13.74 3.93
CA PRO A 99 -34.21 -13.37 5.06
C PRO A 99 -34.01 -11.90 5.44
N PRO A 100 -35.05 -11.21 5.94
CA PRO A 100 -34.98 -9.77 6.21
C PRO A 100 -33.88 -9.38 7.20
N ALA A 101 -33.60 -10.21 8.21
CA ALA A 101 -32.53 -9.95 9.18
C ALA A 101 -31.12 -10.06 8.55
N ALA A 102 -30.88 -11.07 7.72
CA ALA A 102 -29.63 -11.21 6.98
C ALA A 102 -29.48 -10.14 5.89
N ALA A 103 -30.57 -9.78 5.21
CA ALA A 103 -30.60 -8.72 4.20
C ALA A 103 -30.19 -7.36 4.80
N GLY A 104 -30.65 -7.04 6.02
CA GLY A 104 -30.24 -5.82 6.72
C GLY A 104 -28.74 -5.78 6.99
N ARG A 105 -28.17 -6.88 7.50
CA ARG A 105 -26.71 -6.97 7.74
C ARG A 105 -25.89 -6.94 6.46
N LEU A 106 -26.38 -7.57 5.40
CA LEU A 106 -25.75 -7.52 4.10
C LEU A 106 -25.77 -6.11 3.52
N ALA A 107 -26.87 -5.36 3.69
CA ALA A 107 -26.96 -3.98 3.26
C ALA A 107 -25.94 -3.08 3.99
N GLU A 108 -25.80 -3.22 5.32
CA GLU A 108 -24.76 -2.53 6.10
C GLU A 108 -23.35 -2.83 5.56
N LEU A 109 -23.05 -4.11 5.29
CA LEU A 109 -21.75 -4.51 4.74
C LEU A 109 -21.53 -3.92 3.33
N ILE A 110 -22.53 -3.97 2.46
CA ILE A 110 -22.46 -3.39 1.11
C ILE A 110 -22.26 -1.88 1.18
N GLU A 111 -22.90 -1.18 2.12
CA GLU A 111 -22.72 0.26 2.31
C GLU A 111 -21.28 0.59 2.73
N LEU A 112 -20.72 -0.15 3.69
CA LEU A 112 -19.33 0.03 4.13
C LEU A 112 -18.33 -0.27 3.00
N LEU A 113 -18.51 -1.38 2.28
CA LEU A 113 -17.66 -1.71 1.13
C LEU A 113 -17.80 -0.67 0.01
N SER A 114 -19.01 -0.16 -0.22
CA SER A 114 -19.22 0.92 -1.20
C SER A 114 -18.47 2.17 -0.78
N ALA A 115 -18.50 2.56 0.49
CA ALA A 115 -17.76 3.72 1.00
C ALA A 115 -16.23 3.56 0.92
N LEU A 116 -15.72 2.34 1.12
CA LEU A 116 -14.29 2.02 0.98
C LEU A 116 -13.82 2.05 -0.48
N LEU A 117 -14.67 1.60 -1.40
CA LEU A 117 -14.35 1.49 -2.83
C LEU A 117 -14.80 2.71 -3.64
N ASP A 118 -15.48 3.68 -3.03
CA ASP A 118 -15.92 4.91 -3.69
C ASP A 118 -14.72 5.72 -4.18
N PRO A 119 -14.75 6.26 -5.42
CA PRO A 119 -13.64 7.04 -5.95
C PRO A 119 -13.39 8.29 -5.09
N GLY A 120 -12.28 8.30 -4.36
CA GLY A 120 -11.93 9.39 -3.47
C GLY A 120 -10.64 9.14 -2.70
N TRP A 121 -10.37 9.97 -1.70
CA TRP A 121 -9.13 9.91 -0.93
C TRP A 121 -8.93 8.56 -0.21
N ILE A 122 -10.02 7.86 0.16
CA ILE A 122 -9.96 6.53 0.76
C ILE A 122 -9.44 5.51 -0.26
N ALA A 123 -10.00 5.50 -1.48
CA ALA A 123 -9.55 4.63 -2.56
C ALA A 123 -8.09 4.90 -2.95
N GLU A 124 -7.64 6.17 -2.93
CA GLU A 124 -6.23 6.50 -3.11
C GLU A 124 -5.36 5.90 -2.00
N LEU A 125 -5.75 6.05 -0.73
CA LEU A 125 -5.04 5.43 0.39
C LEU A 125 -4.99 3.91 0.26
N LEU A 126 -6.09 3.30 -0.13
CA LEU A 126 -6.22 1.87 -0.33
C LEU A 126 -5.31 1.36 -1.45
N ALA A 127 -5.16 2.12 -2.54
CA ALA A 127 -4.23 1.81 -3.62
C ALA A 127 -2.76 1.79 -3.17
N TYR A 128 -2.42 2.44 -2.05
CA TYR A 128 -1.08 2.37 -1.44
C TYR A 128 -0.94 1.27 -0.38
N ASP A 129 -2.02 0.55 -0.05
CA ASP A 129 -2.04 -0.52 0.95
C ASP A 129 -2.45 -1.87 0.31
N PRO A 130 -1.49 -2.65 -0.22
CA PRO A 130 -1.78 -3.87 -0.97
C PRO A 130 -2.41 -4.96 -0.12
N ASP A 131 -2.14 -4.98 1.20
CA ASP A 131 -2.70 -5.96 2.11
C ASP A 131 -4.21 -5.72 2.26
N SER A 132 -4.63 -4.47 2.42
CA SER A 132 -6.05 -4.09 2.46
C SER A 132 -6.77 -4.38 1.14
N VAL A 133 -6.15 -4.10 -0.01
CA VAL A 133 -6.72 -4.44 -1.33
C VAL A 133 -6.89 -5.95 -1.48
N HIS A 134 -5.89 -6.73 -1.06
CA HIS A 134 -5.96 -8.20 -1.13
C HIS A 134 -7.06 -8.76 -0.23
N LEU A 135 -7.17 -8.26 1.00
CA LEU A 135 -8.17 -8.67 1.97
C LEU A 135 -9.58 -8.38 1.43
N LEU A 136 -9.83 -7.14 0.97
CA LEU A 136 -11.11 -6.77 0.36
C LEU A 136 -11.41 -7.59 -0.90
N SER A 137 -10.40 -7.87 -1.72
CA SER A 137 -10.57 -8.73 -2.89
C SER A 137 -11.03 -10.14 -2.52
N ARG A 138 -10.47 -10.72 -1.47
CA ARG A 138 -10.89 -12.03 -0.95
C ARG A 138 -12.32 -11.99 -0.42
N VAL A 139 -12.67 -10.97 0.37
CA VAL A 139 -14.03 -10.79 0.92
C VAL A 139 -15.07 -10.69 -0.20
N VAL A 140 -14.82 -9.84 -1.19
CA VAL A 140 -15.74 -9.58 -2.31
C VAL A 140 -15.86 -10.80 -3.25
N ARG A 141 -14.73 -11.42 -3.62
CA ARG A 141 -14.73 -12.47 -4.65
C ARG A 141 -15.03 -13.86 -4.11
N GLN A 142 -14.84 -14.11 -2.82
CA GLN A 142 -14.92 -15.46 -2.26
C GLN A 142 -15.86 -15.53 -1.06
N GLU A 143 -15.60 -14.76 -0.01
CA GLU A 143 -16.24 -15.03 1.30
C GLU A 143 -17.72 -14.65 1.32
N ILE A 144 -18.08 -13.52 0.70
CA ILE A 144 -19.50 -13.12 0.58
C ILE A 144 -20.27 -14.09 -0.34
N PRO A 145 -19.82 -14.40 -1.57
CA PRO A 145 -20.46 -15.43 -2.40
C PRO A 145 -20.59 -16.78 -1.71
N GLU A 146 -19.54 -17.25 -1.04
CA GLU A 146 -19.52 -18.55 -0.37
C GLU A 146 -20.53 -18.59 0.79
N ALA A 147 -20.62 -17.53 1.61
CA ALA A 147 -21.62 -17.43 2.67
C ALA A 147 -23.05 -17.45 2.11
N ALA A 148 -23.31 -16.73 1.00
CA ALA A 148 -24.61 -16.71 0.34
C ALA A 148 -24.99 -18.09 -0.24
N ASP A 149 -24.06 -18.74 -0.95
CA ASP A 149 -24.26 -20.07 -1.53
C ASP A 149 -24.47 -21.13 -0.45
N ALA A 150 -23.68 -21.08 0.63
CA ALA A 150 -23.81 -21.97 1.77
C ALA A 150 -25.18 -21.81 2.43
N PHE A 151 -25.67 -20.58 2.58
CA PHE A 151 -27.00 -20.31 3.10
C PHE A 151 -28.09 -20.89 2.20
N VAL A 152 -28.08 -20.59 0.89
CA VAL A 152 -29.09 -21.08 -0.06
C VAL A 152 -29.14 -22.62 -0.06
N ARG A 153 -27.97 -23.26 -0.09
CA ARG A 153 -27.83 -24.72 -0.04
C ARG A 153 -28.40 -25.29 1.26
N THR A 154 -28.04 -24.70 2.40
CA THR A 154 -28.48 -25.19 3.72
C THR A 154 -29.98 -24.98 3.92
N ARG A 155 -30.53 -23.84 3.45
CA ARG A 155 -31.98 -23.57 3.49
C ARG A 155 -32.76 -24.57 2.66
N TRP A 156 -32.27 -24.91 1.46
CA TRP A 156 -32.89 -25.95 0.65
C TRP A 156 -32.88 -27.32 1.37
N TRP A 157 -31.74 -27.72 1.94
CA TRP A 157 -31.65 -28.98 2.68
C TRP A 157 -32.55 -29.01 3.91
N ASN A 158 -32.65 -27.91 4.66
CA ASN A 158 -33.53 -27.82 5.83
C ASN A 158 -35.02 -27.98 5.49
N ARG A 159 -35.43 -27.68 4.25
CA ARG A 159 -36.80 -27.98 3.78
C ARG A 159 -37.06 -29.49 3.65
N LEU A 160 -36.00 -30.28 3.42
CA LEU A 160 -36.07 -31.73 3.25
C LEU A 160 -35.79 -32.48 4.56
N ALA A 161 -34.81 -32.02 5.34
CA ALA A 161 -34.40 -32.58 6.62
C ALA A 161 -33.99 -31.46 7.58
N PRO A 162 -34.87 -31.05 8.51
CA PRO A 162 -34.57 -29.96 9.43
C PRO A 162 -33.40 -30.30 10.35
N GLY A 163 -32.38 -29.44 10.36
CA GLY A 163 -31.24 -29.49 11.27
C GLY A 163 -31.54 -28.86 12.64
N THR A 164 -30.54 -28.90 13.52
CA THR A 164 -30.62 -28.37 14.90
C THR A 164 -30.47 -26.85 15.00
N GLU A 165 -29.82 -26.19 14.04
CA GLU A 165 -29.57 -24.75 14.07
C GLU A 165 -30.15 -24.05 12.81
N PRO A 166 -30.85 -22.91 12.96
CA PRO A 166 -31.43 -22.20 11.83
C PRO A 166 -30.33 -21.62 10.90
N PRO A 167 -30.41 -21.83 9.58
CA PRO A 167 -29.41 -21.36 8.62
C PRO A 167 -29.32 -19.83 8.57
N GLU A 168 -30.42 -19.13 8.86
CA GLU A 168 -30.49 -17.66 8.91
C GLU A 168 -29.56 -17.10 10.00
N ARG A 169 -29.54 -17.72 11.18
CA ARG A 169 -28.67 -17.28 12.28
C ARG A 169 -27.19 -17.54 12.00
N HIS A 170 -26.88 -18.53 11.18
CA HIS A 170 -25.49 -18.78 10.80
C HIS A 170 -25.01 -17.71 9.82
N LEU A 171 -25.82 -17.41 8.80
CA LEU A 171 -25.54 -16.35 7.84
C LEU A 171 -25.40 -14.98 8.53
N GLU A 172 -26.32 -14.63 9.43
CA GLU A 172 -26.25 -13.36 10.18
C GLU A 172 -24.92 -13.21 10.94
N ARG A 173 -24.42 -14.30 11.56
CA ARG A 173 -23.12 -14.31 12.24
C ARG A 173 -21.97 -14.13 11.27
N GLN A 174 -21.97 -14.85 10.15
CA GLN A 174 -20.94 -14.72 9.12
C GLN A 174 -20.87 -13.29 8.58
N LEU A 175 -22.01 -12.70 8.22
CA LEU A 175 -22.08 -11.33 7.75
C LEU A 175 -21.61 -10.32 8.79
N SER A 176 -21.89 -10.55 10.08
CA SER A 176 -21.38 -9.68 11.15
C SER A 176 -19.86 -9.73 11.28
N LEU A 177 -19.24 -10.90 11.13
CA LEU A 177 -17.79 -11.06 11.17
C LEU A 177 -17.12 -10.35 9.99
N LEU A 178 -17.67 -10.51 8.78
CA LEU A 178 -17.17 -9.83 7.58
C LEU A 178 -17.28 -8.30 7.70
N ARG A 179 -18.35 -7.81 8.32
CA ARG A 179 -18.51 -6.37 8.61
C ARG A 179 -17.45 -5.87 9.58
N ASP A 180 -17.26 -6.59 10.68
CA ASP A 180 -16.28 -6.21 11.70
C ASP A 180 -14.83 -6.23 11.14
N GLU A 181 -14.55 -7.08 10.15
CA GLU A 181 -13.28 -7.09 9.40
C GLU A 181 -13.14 -5.87 8.46
N ALA A 182 -14.20 -5.50 7.73
CA ALA A 182 -14.21 -4.28 6.91
C ALA A 182 -14.06 -3.00 7.78
N ASP A 183 -14.64 -2.99 8.98
CA ASP A 183 -14.46 -1.90 9.95
C ASP A 183 -13.00 -1.80 10.43
N GLN A 184 -12.31 -2.93 10.60
CA GLN A 184 -10.88 -2.94 10.95
C GLN A 184 -10.01 -2.36 9.83
N VAL A 185 -10.31 -2.65 8.56
CA VAL A 185 -9.65 -2.00 7.41
C VAL A 185 -9.89 -0.49 7.45
N THR A 186 -11.11 -0.05 7.72
CA THR A 186 -11.41 1.38 7.85
C THR A 186 -10.60 2.03 8.99
N ALA A 187 -10.48 1.34 10.12
CA ALA A 187 -9.71 1.83 11.27
C ALA A 187 -8.20 1.91 10.99
N SER A 188 -7.63 0.93 10.28
CA SER A 188 -6.20 0.92 9.92
C SER A 188 -5.87 2.07 8.97
N LEU A 189 -6.72 2.36 7.98
CA LEU A 189 -6.55 3.49 7.06
C LEU A 189 -6.58 4.82 7.80
N ARG A 190 -7.50 5.02 8.75
CA ARG A 190 -7.55 6.24 9.59
C ARG A 190 -6.30 6.38 10.45
N ALA A 191 -5.80 5.29 11.03
CA ALA A 191 -4.59 5.32 11.84
C ALA A 191 -3.35 5.69 11.00
N ALA A 192 -3.24 5.13 9.79
CA ALA A 192 -2.16 5.45 8.86
C ALA A 192 -2.16 6.94 8.48
N GLU A 193 -3.34 7.52 8.23
CA GLU A 193 -3.45 8.96 7.93
C GLU A 193 -3.10 9.83 9.15
N ALA A 194 -3.55 9.46 10.35
CA ALA A 194 -3.18 10.17 11.57
C ALA A 194 -1.65 10.20 11.78
N HIS A 195 -0.96 9.07 11.54
CA HIS A 195 0.50 9.00 11.60
C HIS A 195 1.19 9.90 10.56
N ARG A 196 0.63 10.02 9.36
CA ARG A 196 1.15 10.91 8.32
C ARG A 196 1.03 12.37 8.72
N GLN A 197 -0.12 12.78 9.29
CA GLN A 197 -0.34 14.15 9.76
C GLN A 197 0.56 14.51 10.94
N GLU A 198 0.75 13.58 11.88
CA GLU A 198 1.68 13.78 13.00
C GLU A 198 3.12 13.94 12.50
N SER A 199 3.52 13.11 11.53
CA SER A 199 4.85 13.18 10.92
C SER A 199 5.08 14.52 10.20
N LEU A 200 4.09 15.00 9.45
CA LEU A 200 4.14 16.32 8.81
C LEU A 200 4.24 17.44 9.85
N THR A 201 3.43 17.37 10.92
CA THR A 201 3.48 18.35 12.00
C THR A 201 4.85 18.36 12.68
N ARG A 202 5.44 17.20 12.94
CA ARG A 202 6.78 17.06 13.51
C ARG A 202 7.84 17.66 12.59
N TYR A 203 7.80 17.33 11.29
CA TYR A 203 8.71 17.89 10.29
C TYR A 203 8.61 19.42 10.19
N LEU A 204 7.39 19.97 10.20
CA LEU A 204 7.19 21.42 10.13
C LEU A 204 7.72 22.13 11.38
N LYS A 205 7.58 21.53 12.57
CA LYS A 205 8.15 22.06 13.81
C LYS A 205 9.68 22.05 13.82
N ASP A 206 10.29 21.00 13.28
CA ASP A 206 11.75 20.84 13.22
C ASP A 206 12.39 21.84 12.24
N ARG A 207 11.68 22.19 11.15
CA ARG A 207 12.15 23.16 10.15
C ARG A 207 12.13 24.62 10.64
N ASP A 208 11.30 24.94 11.63
CA ASP A 208 11.11 26.31 12.15
C ASP A 208 12.07 26.64 13.33
N GLN A 209 12.98 25.72 13.66
CA GLN A 209 14.03 25.86 14.68
C GLN A 209 15.41 26.02 14.04
#